data_AF-A0A845RED5-F1
#
_entry.id   AF-A0A845RED5-F1
#
_cell.length_a   1.000
_cell.length_b   1.000
_cell.length_c   1.000
_cell.angle_alpha   90.00
_cell.angle_beta   90.00
_cell.angle_gamma   90.00
#
_symmetry.space_group_name_H-M   'P 1'
#
loop_
_entity.id
_entity.type
_entity.pdbx_description
1 polymer ?
#
loop_
_entity_poly.entity_id
_entity_poly.type
_entity_poly.pdbx_seq_one_letter_code
_entity_poly.pdbx_strand_id
1 'polypeptide(L)'
;MKKFYVFSLITALIVTLTACGGGKNKKAFDASKEAYQNVDAAYQIIADFGSDIYEAWRLGIHDDDEIIDEGCSYLAKELGLSKNEITDGTAYTLADLMGDNWETCSDQKRNEYRDMADFSFSLMENDLFSWCVMVASNAYKVNGKVAEVQEYLDIAKGQMKDLSEKYSDYEHYPALKGYYTTTSSFFDFCQNPTGSFEQLKTTIEGYKTDARDYKADLDYIFEE
;
A
#
# COMPACT_ATOMS: atom_id res chain seq x y z
N MET A 1 -39.59 -65.65 -46.74
CA MET A 1 -39.47 -65.28 -45.31
C MET A 1 -39.13 -63.79 -45.27
N LYS A 2 -40.13 -62.90 -45.36
CA LYS A 2 -40.89 -62.21 -44.27
C LYS A 2 -40.03 -61.43 -43.27
N LYS A 3 -40.29 -60.11 -43.31
CA LYS A 3 -39.76 -58.95 -42.58
C LYS A 3 -39.76 -59.08 -41.05
N PHE A 4 -38.86 -58.35 -40.40
CA PHE A 4 -39.12 -57.68 -39.12
C PHE A 4 -38.55 -56.25 -39.16
N TYR A 5 -39.40 -55.31 -38.78
CA TYR A 5 -39.10 -53.90 -38.53
C TYR A 5 -38.52 -53.76 -37.12
N VAL A 6 -37.57 -52.83 -36.92
CA VAL A 6 -37.38 -52.18 -35.63
C VAL A 6 -37.19 -50.67 -35.86
N PHE A 7 -38.08 -49.93 -35.20
CA PHE A 7 -38.17 -48.48 -35.04
C PHE A 7 -37.09 -47.97 -34.07
N SER A 8 -36.75 -46.66 -34.16
CA SER A 8 -36.23 -45.75 -33.11
C SER A 8 -35.01 -44.98 -33.60
N LEU A 9 -34.78 -43.70 -33.32
CA LEU A 9 -35.54 -42.59 -32.74
C LEU A 9 -34.71 -41.34 -33.12
N ILE A 10 -35.35 -40.22 -33.42
CA ILE A 10 -34.66 -38.94 -33.64
C ILE A 10 -34.18 -38.43 -32.27
N THR A 11 -32.90 -38.09 -32.15
CA THR A 11 -32.45 -37.11 -31.15
C THR A 11 -31.57 -36.08 -31.84
N ALA A 12 -32.19 -34.98 -32.25
CA ALA A 12 -31.48 -33.77 -32.63
C ALA A 12 -30.74 -33.26 -31.40
N LEU A 13 -29.42 -33.42 -31.39
CA LEU A 13 -28.56 -32.76 -30.41
C LEU A 13 -28.47 -31.28 -30.81
N ILE A 14 -29.40 -30.48 -30.28
CA ILE A 14 -29.25 -29.02 -30.27
C ILE A 14 -28.10 -28.74 -29.31
N VAL A 15 -26.89 -28.58 -29.85
CA VAL A 15 -25.82 -27.91 -29.14
C VAL A 15 -26.23 -26.44 -29.07
N THR A 16 -26.91 -26.06 -27.99
CA THR A 16 -27.01 -24.64 -27.61
C THR A 16 -25.60 -24.21 -27.21
N LEU A 17 -24.82 -23.77 -28.20
CA LEU A 17 -23.65 -22.93 -27.98
C LEU A 17 -24.14 -21.64 -27.32
N THR A 18 -24.10 -21.61 -25.99
CA THR A 18 -24.13 -20.37 -25.20
C THR A 18 -22.85 -19.59 -25.50
N ALA A 19 -22.83 -18.94 -26.66
CA ALA A 19 -21.80 -17.99 -27.09
C ALA A 19 -21.83 -16.66 -26.30
N CYS A 20 -22.30 -16.68 -25.04
CA CYS A 20 -22.37 -15.52 -24.15
C CYS A 20 -21.38 -15.59 -22.96
N GLY A 21 -20.64 -16.69 -22.79
CA GLY A 21 -19.72 -16.89 -21.65
C GLY A 21 -18.30 -16.34 -21.89
N GLY A 22 -17.71 -16.60 -23.05
CA GLY A 22 -16.30 -16.26 -23.31
C GLY A 22 -15.98 -14.77 -23.29
N GLY A 23 -16.90 -13.92 -23.78
CA GLY A 23 -16.71 -12.46 -23.79
C GLY A 23 -16.91 -11.79 -22.42
N LYS A 24 -17.75 -12.35 -21.55
CA LYS A 24 -17.93 -11.85 -20.18
C LYS A 24 -16.75 -12.22 -19.29
N ASN A 25 -16.27 -13.45 -19.38
CA ASN A 25 -15.12 -13.91 -18.59
C ASN A 25 -13.85 -13.13 -18.96
N LYS A 26 -13.62 -12.84 -20.25
CA LYS A 26 -12.50 -12.00 -20.67
C LYS A 26 -12.60 -10.56 -20.11
N LYS A 27 -13.78 -9.94 -20.16
CA LYS A 27 -13.95 -8.58 -19.62
C LYS A 27 -13.80 -8.52 -18.10
N ALA A 28 -14.28 -9.54 -17.39
CA ALA A 28 -14.09 -9.64 -15.94
C ALA A 28 -12.61 -9.82 -15.59
N PHE A 29 -11.90 -10.66 -16.36
CA PHE A 29 -10.47 -10.87 -16.22
C PHE A 29 -9.66 -9.58 -16.44
N ASP A 30 -9.90 -8.89 -17.55
CA ASP A 30 -9.21 -7.64 -17.89
C ASP A 30 -9.46 -6.56 -16.80
N ALA A 31 -10.71 -6.38 -16.35
CA ALA A 31 -11.05 -5.45 -15.28
C ALA A 31 -10.41 -5.83 -13.93
N SER A 32 -10.32 -7.13 -13.63
CA SER A 32 -9.65 -7.62 -12.43
C SER A 32 -8.14 -7.40 -12.48
N LYS A 33 -7.52 -7.52 -13.66
CA LYS A 33 -6.09 -7.29 -13.87
C LYS A 33 -5.74 -5.81 -13.70
N GLU A 34 -6.58 -4.90 -14.21
CA GLU A 34 -6.41 -3.45 -13.99
C GLU A 34 -6.51 -3.07 -12.51
N ALA A 35 -7.50 -3.62 -11.79
CA ALA A 35 -7.62 -3.41 -10.35
C ALA A 35 -6.40 -3.94 -9.59
N TYR A 36 -5.95 -5.16 -9.93
CA TYR A 36 -4.75 -5.76 -9.36
C TYR A 36 -3.52 -4.87 -9.52
N GLN A 37 -3.28 -4.34 -10.73
CA GLN A 37 -2.13 -3.46 -11.01
C GLN A 37 -2.10 -2.21 -10.12
N ASN A 38 -3.27 -1.61 -9.86
CA ASN A 38 -3.36 -0.47 -8.94
C ASN A 38 -3.09 -0.88 -7.49
N VAL A 39 -3.62 -2.03 -7.03
CA VAL A 39 -3.32 -2.54 -5.68
C VAL A 39 -1.83 -2.85 -5.53
N ASP A 40 -1.20 -3.47 -6.52
CA ASP A 40 0.23 -3.79 -6.49
C ASP A 40 1.09 -2.51 -6.49
N ALA A 41 0.75 -1.52 -7.33
CA ALA A 41 1.44 -0.23 -7.34
C ALA A 41 1.38 0.47 -5.96
N ALA A 42 0.21 0.48 -5.32
CA ALA A 42 0.07 0.96 -3.95
C ALA A 42 0.93 0.14 -2.98
N TYR A 43 0.88 -1.19 -3.06
CA TYR A 43 1.61 -2.09 -2.18
C TYR A 43 3.13 -1.89 -2.24
N GLN A 44 3.72 -1.70 -3.42
CA GLN A 44 5.17 -1.48 -3.54
C GLN A 44 5.61 -0.26 -2.72
N ILE A 45 4.86 0.85 -2.80
CA ILE A 45 5.15 2.06 -2.02
C ILE A 45 4.95 1.81 -0.52
N ILE A 46 3.87 1.12 -0.13
CA ILE A 46 3.55 0.84 1.28
C ILE A 46 4.60 -0.12 1.89
N ALA A 47 5.13 -1.06 1.12
CA ALA A 47 6.13 -2.00 1.60
C ALA A 47 7.45 -1.29 1.96
N ASP A 48 7.87 -0.34 1.14
CA ASP A 48 9.01 0.55 1.43
C ASP A 48 8.68 1.43 2.64
N PHE A 49 7.49 2.04 2.66
CA PHE A 49 7.04 2.90 3.75
C PHE A 49 7.05 2.18 5.11
N GLY A 50 6.47 0.98 5.19
CA GLY A 50 6.49 0.19 6.40
C GLY A 50 7.90 -0.21 6.84
N SER A 51 8.79 -0.51 5.89
CA SER A 51 10.19 -0.84 6.19
C SER A 51 10.93 0.35 6.79
N ASP A 52 10.75 1.54 6.21
CA ASP A 52 11.36 2.78 6.70
C ASP A 52 10.82 3.18 8.08
N ILE A 53 9.52 2.95 8.37
CA ILE A 53 8.96 3.19 9.71
C ILE A 53 9.59 2.28 10.76
N TYR A 54 9.75 0.99 10.45
CA TYR A 54 10.42 0.06 11.36
C TYR A 54 11.87 0.46 11.60
N GLU A 55 12.60 0.80 10.54
CA GLU A 55 14.00 1.16 10.64
C GLU A 55 14.19 2.50 11.36
N ALA A 56 13.37 3.51 11.09
CA ALA A 56 13.39 4.79 11.82
C ALA A 56 13.18 4.59 13.33
N TRP A 57 12.29 3.66 13.70
CA TRP A 57 12.10 3.29 15.11
C TRP A 57 13.36 2.63 15.67
N ARG A 58 13.93 1.64 14.97
CA ARG A 58 15.15 0.93 15.39
C ARG A 58 16.28 1.93 15.64
N LEU A 59 16.52 2.82 14.69
CA LEU A 59 17.55 3.85 14.73
C LEU A 59 17.35 4.72 15.99
N GLY A 60 16.14 5.25 16.22
CA GLY A 60 15.89 6.09 17.39
C GLY A 60 15.94 5.38 18.76
N ILE A 61 16.09 4.05 18.80
CA ILE A 61 16.35 3.28 20.04
C ILE A 61 17.83 2.93 20.20
N HIS A 62 18.51 2.61 19.09
CA HIS A 62 19.81 1.92 19.11
C HIS A 62 20.98 2.75 18.60
N ASP A 63 20.70 3.82 17.88
CA ASP A 63 21.66 4.67 17.17
C ASP A 63 21.38 6.15 17.53
N ASP A 64 21.06 6.41 18.80
CA ASP A 64 20.62 7.72 19.31
C ASP A 64 21.71 8.78 19.21
N ASP A 65 22.94 8.46 19.61
CA ASP A 65 24.11 9.34 19.49
C ASP A 65 24.33 9.79 18.03
N GLU A 66 24.31 8.86 17.07
CA GLU A 66 24.49 9.19 15.66
C GLU A 66 23.35 10.06 15.10
N ILE A 67 22.10 9.81 15.50
CA ILE A 67 20.96 10.63 15.09
C ILE A 67 21.07 12.04 15.67
N ILE A 68 21.50 12.19 16.92
CA ILE A 68 21.66 13.50 17.57
C ILE A 68 22.78 14.30 16.89
N ASP A 69 23.87 13.65 16.47
CA ASP A 69 25.01 14.29 15.84
C ASP A 69 24.78 14.64 14.35
N GLU A 70 24.15 13.74 13.58
CA GLU A 70 24.03 13.86 12.13
C GLU A 70 22.60 14.18 11.63
N GLY A 71 21.59 14.08 12.51
CA GLY A 71 20.21 14.50 12.26
C GLY A 71 19.57 13.86 11.04
N CYS A 72 19.00 14.69 10.16
CA CYS A 72 18.34 14.26 8.94
C CYS A 72 19.28 13.50 8.00
N SER A 73 20.59 13.73 8.08
CA SER A 73 21.58 13.06 7.21
C SER A 73 21.73 11.58 7.56
N TYR A 74 21.71 11.23 8.85
CA TYR A 74 21.84 9.85 9.29
C TYR A 74 20.60 9.04 8.93
N LEU A 75 19.40 9.57 9.22
CA LEU A 75 18.16 8.92 8.80
C LEU A 75 18.11 8.70 7.28
N ALA A 76 18.45 9.69 6.47
CA ALA A 76 18.44 9.54 5.02
C ALA A 76 19.48 8.53 4.48
N LYS A 77 20.51 8.20 5.25
CA LYS A 77 21.51 7.19 4.88
C LYS A 77 21.00 5.77 5.09
N GLU A 78 20.18 5.57 6.12
CA GLU A 78 19.68 4.25 6.52
C GLU A 78 18.27 3.95 5.97
N LEU A 79 17.50 4.99 5.61
CA LEU A 79 16.14 4.88 5.06
C LEU A 79 16.13 5.00 3.53
N GLY A 80 15.05 4.52 2.91
CA GLY A 80 14.75 4.69 1.48
C GLY A 80 14.35 6.11 1.05
N LEU A 81 14.74 7.13 1.81
CA LEU A 81 14.34 8.53 1.65
C LEU A 81 15.55 9.45 1.52
N SER A 82 15.47 10.46 0.65
CA SER A 82 16.52 11.46 0.52
C SER A 82 16.59 12.40 1.74
N LYS A 83 17.75 13.04 1.94
CA LYS A 83 17.91 14.05 3.00
C LYS A 83 16.86 15.16 2.91
N ASN A 84 16.51 15.60 1.69
CA ASN A 84 15.50 16.65 1.52
C ASN A 84 14.12 16.17 1.95
N GLU A 85 13.74 14.93 1.61
CA GLU A 85 12.46 14.34 2.04
C GLU A 85 12.40 14.21 3.56
N ILE A 86 13.47 13.75 4.20
CA ILE A 86 13.56 13.69 5.67
C ILE A 86 13.48 15.09 6.27
N THR A 87 14.20 16.08 5.72
CA THR A 87 14.18 17.47 6.21
C THR A 87 12.77 18.07 6.10
N ASP A 88 12.08 17.83 4.99
CA ASP A 88 10.69 18.27 4.79
C ASP A 88 9.72 17.56 5.73
N GLY A 89 9.91 16.25 5.97
CA GLY A 89 9.16 15.49 6.97
C GLY A 89 9.36 16.02 8.39
N THR A 90 10.60 16.34 8.78
CA THR A 90 10.90 16.98 10.07
C THR A 90 10.27 18.35 10.18
N ALA A 91 10.40 19.18 9.14
CA ALA A 91 9.82 20.53 9.12
C ALA A 91 8.29 20.49 9.23
N TYR A 92 7.63 19.56 8.53
CA TYR A 92 6.20 19.31 8.67
C TYR A 92 5.83 18.92 10.10
N THR A 93 6.59 18.00 10.70
CA THR A 93 6.33 17.52 12.07
C THR A 93 6.45 18.67 13.09
N LEU A 94 7.46 19.52 12.95
CA LEU A 94 7.64 20.71 13.78
C LEU A 94 6.49 21.73 13.60
N ALA A 95 6.02 21.94 12.38
CA ALA A 95 4.88 22.82 12.12
C ALA A 95 3.62 22.33 12.84
N ASP A 96 3.32 21.03 12.74
CA ASP A 96 2.17 20.41 13.39
C ASP A 96 2.24 20.55 14.92
N LEU A 97 3.42 20.27 15.52
CA LEU A 97 3.64 20.45 16.97
C LEU A 97 3.45 21.89 17.44
N MET A 98 3.76 22.87 16.59
CA MET A 98 3.62 24.29 16.90
C MET A 98 2.22 24.83 16.58
N GLY A 99 1.32 23.97 16.07
CA GLY A 99 -0.06 24.32 15.71
C GLY A 99 -0.20 25.03 14.37
N ASP A 100 0.85 25.03 13.53
CA ASP A 100 0.85 25.62 12.21
C ASP A 100 0.38 24.61 11.16
N ASN A 101 -0.59 25.01 10.32
CA ASN A 101 -1.05 24.17 9.22
C ASN A 101 -0.07 24.26 8.05
N TRP A 102 0.70 23.19 7.84
CA TRP A 102 1.72 23.08 6.79
C TRP A 102 1.21 23.47 5.40
N GLU A 103 -0.02 23.09 5.03
CA GLU A 103 -0.59 23.35 3.70
C GLU A 103 -0.86 24.83 3.44
N THR A 104 -1.01 25.62 4.49
CA THR A 104 -1.40 27.04 4.41
C THR A 104 -0.36 28.00 4.96
N CYS A 105 0.67 27.50 5.65
CA CYS A 105 1.74 28.35 6.18
C CYS A 105 2.66 28.87 5.06
N SER A 106 3.28 30.03 5.29
CA SER A 106 4.12 30.68 4.29
C SER A 106 5.41 29.91 4.04
N ASP A 107 6.01 30.08 2.86
CA ASP A 107 7.31 29.47 2.55
C ASP A 107 8.41 29.92 3.50
N GLN A 108 8.34 31.17 3.98
CA GLN A 108 9.25 31.66 5.03
C GLN A 108 9.12 30.79 6.30
N LYS A 109 7.89 30.52 6.75
CA LYS A 109 7.64 29.70 7.93
C LYS A 109 8.12 28.26 7.74
N ARG A 110 7.87 27.67 6.57
CA ARG A 110 8.37 26.33 6.23
C ARG A 110 9.90 26.28 6.25
N ASN A 111 10.58 27.31 5.74
CA ASN A 111 12.04 27.39 5.78
C ASN A 111 12.58 27.55 7.21
N GLU A 112 11.92 28.31 8.08
CA GLU A 112 12.27 28.37 9.50
C GLU A 112 12.24 26.97 10.15
N TYR A 113 11.23 26.14 9.81
CA TYR A 113 11.16 24.77 10.31
C TYR A 113 12.24 23.84 9.72
N ARG A 114 12.59 24.01 8.44
CA ARG A 114 13.71 23.29 7.82
C ARG A 114 15.04 23.64 8.48
N ASP A 115 15.27 24.91 8.78
CA ASP A 115 16.49 25.38 9.46
C ASP A 115 16.59 24.81 10.89
N MET A 116 15.46 24.47 11.51
CA MET A 116 15.39 23.82 12.82
C MET A 116 15.44 22.28 12.77
N ALA A 117 15.43 21.67 11.58
CA ALA A 117 15.22 20.23 11.42
C ALA A 117 16.28 19.40 12.15
N ASP A 118 17.57 19.62 11.90
CA ASP A 118 18.63 18.84 12.56
C ASP A 118 18.65 19.09 14.09
N PHE A 119 18.47 20.33 14.53
CA PHE A 119 18.44 20.67 15.97
C PHE A 119 17.26 20.01 16.70
N SER A 120 16.16 19.73 16.01
CA SER A 120 14.99 19.12 16.63
C SER A 120 15.25 17.71 17.18
N PHE A 121 16.21 16.97 16.64
CA PHE A 121 16.58 15.64 17.15
C PHE A 121 17.14 15.74 18.57
N SER A 122 17.99 16.73 18.86
CA SER A 122 18.47 16.99 20.23
C SER A 122 17.34 17.48 21.15
N LEU A 123 16.39 18.27 20.65
CA LEU A 123 15.24 18.71 21.44
C LEU A 123 14.34 17.54 21.85
N MET A 124 14.28 16.52 21.01
CA MET A 124 13.41 15.36 21.16
C MET A 124 14.15 14.12 21.69
N GLU A 125 15.35 14.28 22.25
CA GLU A 125 16.23 13.19 22.74
C GLU A 125 15.48 12.18 23.64
N ASN A 126 14.66 12.67 24.57
CA ASN A 126 13.91 11.79 25.49
C ASN A 126 12.83 10.93 24.81
N ASP A 127 12.39 11.33 23.61
CA ASP A 127 11.34 10.67 22.83
C ASP A 127 11.83 10.36 21.40
N LEU A 128 13.14 10.17 21.22
CA LEU A 128 13.81 10.17 19.92
C LEU A 128 13.26 9.12 18.96
N PHE A 129 12.94 7.93 19.47
CA PHE A 129 12.32 6.88 18.65
C PHE A 129 10.96 7.31 18.10
N SER A 130 10.11 7.95 18.92
CA SER A 130 8.80 8.44 18.47
C SER A 130 8.98 9.58 17.47
N TRP A 131 9.98 10.43 17.71
CA TRP A 131 10.35 11.50 16.81
C TRP A 131 10.75 10.98 15.43
N CYS A 132 11.67 10.01 15.36
CA CYS A 132 12.13 9.42 14.10
C CYS A 132 10.99 8.78 13.31
N VAL A 133 10.07 8.09 13.98
CA VAL A 133 8.88 7.49 13.36
C VAL A 133 7.96 8.56 12.77
N MET A 134 7.70 9.64 13.50
CA MET A 134 6.88 10.76 13.00
C MET A 134 7.53 11.44 11.80
N VAL A 135 8.85 11.68 11.86
CA VAL A 135 9.62 12.27 10.76
C VAL A 135 9.52 11.42 9.50
N ALA A 136 9.76 10.10 9.60
CA ALA A 136 9.66 9.19 8.47
C ALA A 136 8.23 9.15 7.90
N SER A 137 7.20 9.06 8.76
CA SER A 137 5.79 9.10 8.33
C SER A 137 5.44 10.38 7.58
N ASN A 138 5.83 11.52 8.12
CA ASN A 138 5.55 12.82 7.52
C ASN A 138 6.39 13.08 6.26
N ALA A 139 7.57 12.47 6.11
CA ALA A 139 8.34 12.53 4.87
C ALA A 139 7.56 11.89 3.71
N TYR A 140 6.96 10.71 3.92
CA TYR A 140 6.07 10.06 2.94
C TYR A 140 4.80 10.86 2.65
N LYS A 141 4.33 11.66 3.61
CA LYS A 141 3.20 12.55 3.40
C LYS A 141 3.57 13.73 2.50
N VAL A 142 4.66 14.43 2.82
CA VAL A 142 5.07 15.67 2.15
C VAL A 142 5.65 15.40 0.75
N ASN A 143 6.30 14.25 0.54
CA ASN A 143 6.80 13.88 -0.79
C ASN A 143 5.71 13.38 -1.76
N GLY A 144 4.45 13.30 -1.29
CA GLY A 144 3.30 12.94 -2.10
C GLY A 144 3.04 11.43 -2.23
N LYS A 145 3.91 10.55 -1.70
CA LYS A 145 3.72 9.10 -1.79
C LYS A 145 2.44 8.63 -1.08
N VAL A 146 2.06 9.25 0.05
CA VAL A 146 0.77 8.98 0.72
C VAL A 146 -0.41 9.31 -0.19
N ALA A 147 -0.37 10.45 -0.90
CA ALA A 147 -1.44 10.83 -1.81
C ALA A 147 -1.51 9.90 -3.04
N GLU A 148 -0.36 9.50 -3.58
CA GLU A 148 -0.26 8.55 -4.68
C GLU A 148 -0.84 7.17 -4.31
N VAL A 149 -0.48 6.64 -3.13
CA VAL A 149 -1.06 5.39 -2.62
C VAL A 149 -2.58 5.48 -2.47
N GLN A 150 -3.09 6.58 -1.92
CA GLN A 150 -4.52 6.80 -1.76
C GLN A 150 -5.24 6.81 -3.12
N GLU A 151 -4.66 7.46 -4.13
CA GLU A 151 -5.20 7.48 -5.49
C GLU A 151 -5.29 6.08 -6.10
N TYR A 152 -4.21 5.29 -6.03
CA TYR A 152 -4.20 3.91 -6.52
C TYR A 152 -5.27 3.05 -5.81
N LEU A 153 -5.38 3.15 -4.48
CA LEU A 153 -6.36 2.40 -3.71
C LEU A 153 -7.81 2.82 -4.04
N ASP A 154 -8.07 4.10 -4.26
CA ASP A 154 -9.40 4.60 -4.63
C ASP A 154 -9.81 4.15 -6.05
N ILE A 155 -8.88 4.19 -7.00
CA ILE A 155 -9.09 3.67 -8.36
C ILE A 155 -9.39 2.16 -8.30
N ALA A 156 -8.56 1.39 -7.60
CA ALA A 156 -8.74 -0.05 -7.44
C ALA A 156 -10.09 -0.38 -6.81
N LYS A 157 -10.49 0.34 -5.74
CA LYS A 157 -11.78 0.17 -5.07
C LYS A 157 -12.95 0.41 -6.03
N GLY A 158 -12.86 1.45 -6.86
CA GLY A 158 -13.85 1.75 -7.89
C GLY A 158 -13.99 0.62 -8.90
N GLN A 159 -12.86 0.14 -9.43
CA GLN A 159 -12.81 -0.98 -10.39
C GLN A 159 -13.35 -2.28 -9.78
N MET A 160 -12.99 -2.58 -8.54
CA MET A 160 -13.47 -3.76 -7.82
C MET A 160 -14.97 -3.71 -7.54
N LYS A 161 -15.51 -2.54 -7.20
CA LYS A 161 -16.96 -2.34 -7.05
C LYS A 161 -17.68 -2.67 -8.36
N ASP A 162 -17.24 -2.07 -9.45
CA ASP A 162 -17.78 -2.31 -10.79
C ASP A 162 -17.69 -3.80 -11.20
N LEU A 163 -16.57 -4.45 -10.92
CA LEU A 163 -16.35 -5.87 -11.15
C LEU A 163 -17.37 -6.72 -10.38
N SER A 164 -17.57 -6.43 -9.09
CA SER A 164 -18.51 -7.16 -8.23
C SER A 164 -19.99 -7.00 -8.64
N GLU A 165 -20.37 -5.84 -9.17
CA GLU A 165 -21.73 -5.54 -9.63
C GLU A 165 -22.01 -6.18 -11.00
N LYS A 166 -21.03 -6.18 -11.90
CA LYS A 166 -21.18 -6.66 -13.30
C LYS A 166 -20.91 -8.16 -13.45
N TYR A 167 -20.10 -8.73 -12.57
CA TYR A 167 -19.58 -10.11 -12.65
C TYR A 167 -19.56 -10.75 -11.24
N SER A 168 -20.74 -10.87 -10.64
CA SER A 168 -20.91 -11.34 -9.25
C SER A 168 -20.37 -12.76 -8.99
N ASP A 169 -20.21 -13.57 -10.03
CA ASP A 169 -19.72 -14.95 -10.01
C ASP A 169 -18.25 -15.08 -10.44
N TYR A 170 -17.50 -13.97 -10.58
CA TYR A 170 -16.10 -14.00 -10.98
C TYR A 170 -15.22 -14.65 -9.89
N GLU A 171 -14.64 -15.80 -10.23
CA GLU A 171 -14.00 -16.70 -9.26
C GLU A 171 -12.75 -16.14 -8.58
N HIS A 172 -12.03 -15.22 -9.23
CA HIS A 172 -10.80 -14.64 -8.71
C HIS A 172 -11.01 -13.39 -7.83
N TYR A 173 -12.25 -12.89 -7.75
CA TYR A 173 -12.59 -11.72 -6.94
C TYR A 173 -12.18 -11.83 -5.44
N PRO A 174 -12.32 -12.99 -4.76
CA PRO A 174 -11.93 -13.12 -3.36
C PRO A 174 -10.44 -12.87 -3.10
N ALA A 175 -9.54 -13.35 -3.97
CA ALA A 175 -8.10 -13.13 -3.84
C ALA A 175 -7.75 -11.65 -4.02
N LEU A 176 -8.32 -10.99 -5.05
CA LEU A 176 -8.16 -9.55 -5.27
C LEU A 176 -8.67 -8.73 -4.08
N LYS A 177 -9.82 -9.11 -3.51
CA LYS A 177 -10.38 -8.46 -2.32
C LYS A 177 -9.50 -8.64 -1.09
N GLY A 178 -8.93 -9.82 -0.91
CA GLY A 178 -7.94 -10.10 0.15
C GLY A 178 -6.75 -9.16 0.01
N TYR A 179 -6.15 -9.11 -1.17
CA TYR A 179 -4.98 -8.28 -1.43
C TYR A 179 -5.24 -6.78 -1.20
N TYR A 180 -6.37 -6.26 -1.71
CA TYR A 180 -6.78 -4.87 -1.48
C TYR A 180 -6.96 -4.56 0.02
N THR A 181 -7.61 -5.46 0.76
CA THR A 181 -7.92 -5.25 2.18
C THR A 181 -6.63 -5.24 3.02
N THR A 182 -5.72 -6.19 2.76
CA THR A 182 -4.41 -6.26 3.42
C THR A 182 -3.58 -5.02 3.11
N THR A 183 -3.51 -4.62 1.83
CA THR A 183 -2.74 -3.44 1.39
C THR A 183 -3.29 -2.15 2.01
N SER A 184 -4.61 -1.97 2.01
CA SER A 184 -5.24 -0.79 2.63
C SER A 184 -5.01 -0.76 4.14
N SER A 185 -5.11 -1.90 4.83
CA SER A 185 -4.85 -1.98 6.27
C SER A 185 -3.40 -1.71 6.61
N PHE A 186 -2.46 -2.16 5.78
CA PHE A 186 -1.04 -1.87 5.94
C PHE A 186 -0.76 -0.37 5.75
N PHE A 187 -1.38 0.26 4.75
CA PHE A 187 -1.29 1.71 4.55
C PHE A 187 -1.82 2.52 5.73
N ASP A 188 -2.98 2.15 6.27
CA ASP A 188 -3.56 2.78 7.46
C ASP A 188 -2.61 2.67 8.67
N PHE A 189 -1.97 1.51 8.83
CA PHE A 189 -0.98 1.28 9.87
C PHE A 189 0.27 2.15 9.69
N CYS A 190 0.82 2.25 8.47
CA CYS A 190 2.01 3.07 8.21
C CYS A 190 1.79 4.56 8.49
N GLN A 191 0.58 5.07 8.25
CA GLN A 191 0.24 6.46 8.54
C GLN A 191 0.14 6.74 10.05
N ASN A 192 -0.25 5.74 10.84
CA ASN A 192 -0.45 5.87 12.29
C ASN A 192 0.09 4.63 13.02
N PRO A 193 1.42 4.42 13.04
CA PRO A 193 2.00 3.25 13.67
C PRO A 193 1.73 3.27 15.17
N THR A 194 1.30 2.12 15.72
CA THR A 194 0.99 1.96 17.15
C THR A 194 1.57 0.65 17.68
N GLY A 195 1.71 0.55 18.99
CA GLY A 195 2.25 -0.62 19.68
C GLY A 195 3.70 -0.45 20.13
N SER A 196 4.32 -1.53 20.60
CA SER A 196 5.75 -1.58 20.92
C SER A 196 6.61 -1.86 19.68
N PHE A 197 7.92 -1.62 19.77
CA PHE A 197 8.87 -1.92 18.69
C PHE A 197 8.76 -3.37 18.16
N GLU A 198 8.71 -4.37 19.05
CA GLU A 198 8.57 -5.77 18.67
C GLU A 198 7.20 -6.09 18.04
N GLN A 199 6.14 -5.43 18.52
CA GLN A 199 4.81 -5.56 17.94
C GLN A 199 4.76 -4.96 16.53
N LEU A 200 5.43 -3.83 16.30
CA LEU A 200 5.48 -3.18 15.01
C LEU A 200 6.17 -4.05 13.96
N LYS A 201 7.33 -4.64 14.31
CA LYS A 201 8.02 -5.61 13.44
C LYS A 201 7.08 -6.76 13.04
N THR A 202 6.45 -7.37 14.04
CA THR A 202 5.55 -8.51 13.82
C THR A 202 4.36 -8.12 12.94
N THR A 203 3.81 -6.92 13.14
CA THR A 203 2.66 -6.40 12.40
C THR A 203 3.01 -6.14 10.93
N ILE A 204 4.13 -5.46 10.67
CA ILE A 204 4.62 -5.19 9.32
C ILE A 204 4.94 -6.48 8.56
N GLU A 205 5.65 -7.42 9.19
CA GLU A 205 5.96 -8.70 8.56
C GLU A 205 4.72 -9.55 8.32
N GLY A 206 3.70 -9.43 9.18
CA GLY A 206 2.37 -10.02 8.97
C GLY A 206 1.71 -9.47 7.71
N TYR A 207 1.62 -8.15 7.58
CA TYR A 207 1.07 -7.52 6.38
C TYR A 207 1.84 -7.90 5.11
N LYS A 208 3.18 -7.89 5.15
CA LYS A 208 4.01 -8.28 4.01
C LYS A 208 3.79 -9.74 3.61
N THR A 209 3.65 -10.63 4.59
CA THR A 209 3.40 -12.06 4.37
C THR A 209 2.03 -12.27 3.72
N ASP A 210 0.97 -11.72 4.30
CA ASP A 210 -0.39 -11.87 3.78
C ASP A 210 -0.51 -11.27 2.37
N ALA A 211 0.09 -10.10 2.15
CA ALA A 211 0.13 -9.44 0.85
C ALA A 211 0.87 -10.29 -0.19
N ARG A 212 2.03 -10.87 0.16
CA ARG A 212 2.79 -11.74 -0.72
C ARG A 212 2.01 -12.98 -1.12
N ASP A 213 1.30 -13.59 -0.17
CA ASP A 213 0.55 -14.82 -0.43
C ASP A 213 -0.61 -14.55 -1.40
N TYR A 214 -1.36 -13.44 -1.22
CA TYR A 214 -2.37 -13.03 -2.21
C TYR A 214 -1.76 -12.62 -3.55
N LYS A 215 -0.63 -11.91 -3.55
CA LYS A 215 0.06 -11.48 -4.76
C LYS A 215 0.52 -12.68 -5.58
N ALA A 216 1.06 -13.72 -4.95
CA ALA A 216 1.50 -14.94 -5.64
C ALA A 216 0.33 -15.64 -6.35
N ASP A 217 -0.83 -15.73 -5.72
CA ASP A 217 -2.04 -16.30 -6.34
C ASP A 217 -2.50 -15.45 -7.54
N LEU A 218 -2.51 -14.13 -7.39
CA LEU A 218 -2.94 -13.20 -8.44
C LEU A 218 -1.95 -13.14 -9.61
N ASP A 219 -0.65 -13.15 -9.34
CA ASP A 219 0.39 -13.25 -10.37
C ASP A 219 0.19 -14.52 -11.20
N TYR A 220 -0.04 -15.67 -10.57
CA TYR A 220 -0.33 -16.92 -11.27
C TYR A 220 -1.62 -16.85 -12.12
N ILE A 221 -2.66 -16.14 -11.64
CA ILE A 221 -3.90 -15.95 -12.39
C ILE A 221 -3.69 -15.05 -13.62
N PHE A 222 -2.86 -14.01 -13.50
CA PHE A 222 -2.64 -13.01 -14.54
C PHE A 222 -1.41 -13.24 -15.42
N GLU A 223 -0.64 -14.31 -15.15
CA GLU A 223 0.41 -14.85 -16.00
C GLU A 223 -0.14 -15.15 -17.40
N GLU A 224 0.59 -14.69 -18.43
CA GLU A 224 0.28 -14.93 -19.84
C GLU A 224 0.96 -16.19 -20.39
#